data_AF-W1XYN8-F1
#
_entry.id   AF-W1XYN8-F1
#
_cell.length_a   1.000
_cell.length_b   1.000
_cell.length_c   1.000
_cell.angle_alpha   90.00
_cell.angle_beta   90.00
_cell.angle_gamma   90.00
#
_symmetry.space_group_name_H-M   'P 1'
#
loop_
_entity.id
_entity.type
_entity.pdbx_description
1 polymer ?
#
loop_
_entity_poly.entity_id
_entity_poly.type
_entity_poly.pdbx_seq_one_letter_code
_entity_poly.pdbx_strand_id
1 'polypeptide(L)'
;DDVNEFAKNLLNAKRELGYCSICGNLTDEETCEICRDETRDPSLILVVEDSRDVSAMENIQEYHGRYHVLHGLISPMNGVGPDDINLKSLISRLMDGTVTEVIVATNATADGEAT
;
A
#
# COMPACT_ATOMS: atom_id res chain seq x y z
N ASP A 1 -22.06 -0.48 -28.39
CA ASP A 1 -21.23 -1.58 -27.85
C ASP A 1 -20.21 -1.08 -26.85
N ASP A 2 -19.46 -0.02 -27.15
CA ASP A 2 -18.45 0.60 -26.26
C ASP A 2 -18.96 0.92 -24.84
N VAL A 3 -20.18 1.44 -24.71
CA VAL A 3 -20.79 1.75 -23.40
C VAL A 3 -21.03 0.47 -22.57
N ASN A 4 -21.46 -0.62 -23.22
CA ASN A 4 -21.69 -1.89 -22.54
C ASN A 4 -20.37 -2.55 -22.13
N GLU A 5 -19.34 -2.43 -22.98
CA GLU A 5 -18.00 -2.90 -22.68
C GLU A 5 -17.37 -2.14 -21.51
N PHE A 6 -17.46 -0.80 -21.51
CA PHE A 6 -16.99 0.04 -20.42
C PHE A 6 -17.69 -0.29 -19.10
N ALA A 7 -19.02 -0.42 -19.10
CA ALA A 7 -19.78 -0.79 -17.90
C ALA A 7 -19.37 -2.17 -17.36
N LYS A 8 -19.13 -3.14 -18.25
CA LYS A 8 -18.66 -4.48 -17.88
C LYS A 8 -17.26 -4.41 -17.24
N ASN A 9 -16.33 -3.67 -17.83
CA ASN A 9 -14.97 -3.55 -17.32
C ASN A 9 -14.94 -2.85 -15.95
N LEU A 10 -15.77 -1.81 -15.75
CA LEU A 10 -15.88 -1.14 -14.46
C LEU A 10 -16.45 -2.07 -13.36
N LEU A 11 -17.46 -2.88 -13.70
CA LEU A 11 -18.02 -3.87 -12.78
C LEU A 11 -17.03 -4.96 -12.42
N ASN A 12 -16.25 -5.45 -13.40
CA ASN A 12 -15.22 -6.45 -13.17
C ASN A 12 -14.11 -5.88 -12.27
N ALA A 13 -13.60 -4.67 -12.57
CA ALA A 13 -12.61 -4.01 -11.74
C ALA A 13 -13.09 -3.86 -10.28
N LYS A 14 -14.36 -3.50 -10.05
CA LYS A 14 -14.89 -3.39 -8.68
C LYS A 14 -14.98 -4.74 -7.94
N ARG A 15 -15.11 -5.86 -8.66
CA ARG A 15 -15.25 -7.20 -8.08
C ARG A 15 -13.92 -7.91 -7.87
N GLU A 16 -12.99 -7.72 -8.80
CA GLU A 16 -11.73 -8.45 -8.87
C GLU A 16 -10.63 -7.72 -8.10
N LEU A 17 -10.67 -6.38 -8.02
CA LEU A 17 -9.68 -5.63 -7.26
C LEU A 17 -9.91 -5.76 -5.75
N GLY A 18 -8.86 -6.18 -5.07
CA GLY A 18 -8.73 -6.19 -3.62
C GLY A 18 -7.41 -5.59 -3.18
N TYR A 19 -7.03 -5.90 -1.94
CA TYR A 19 -5.76 -5.48 -1.36
C TYR A 19 -4.90 -6.69 -1.06
N CYS A 20 -3.61 -6.55 -1.32
CA CYS A 20 -2.60 -7.53 -0.98
C CYS A 20 -2.66 -7.81 0.53
N SER A 21 -2.79 -9.08 0.88
CA SER A 21 -2.86 -9.54 2.27
C SER A 21 -1.61 -9.19 3.10
N ILE A 22 -0.48 -8.95 2.45
CA ILE A 22 0.79 -8.61 3.10
C ILE A 22 0.96 -7.08 3.21
N CYS A 23 0.96 -6.37 2.09
CA CYS A 23 1.36 -4.96 2.07
C CYS A 23 0.21 -3.96 1.93
N GLY A 24 -1.02 -4.40 1.70
CA GLY A 24 -2.15 -3.51 1.43
C GLY A 24 -2.14 -2.89 0.02
N ASN A 25 -1.19 -3.20 -0.86
CA ASN A 25 -1.23 -2.66 -2.21
C ASN A 25 -2.44 -3.18 -3.01
N LEU A 26 -3.00 -2.35 -3.88
CA LEU A 26 -4.09 -2.74 -4.77
C LEU A 26 -3.62 -3.85 -5.73
N THR A 27 -4.38 -4.93 -5.83
CA THR A 27 -4.10 -6.08 -6.70
C THR A 27 -5.37 -6.87 -6.96
N ASP A 28 -5.41 -7.63 -8.03
CA ASP A 28 -6.44 -8.62 -8.37
C ASP A 28 -6.12 -10.04 -7.84
N GLU A 29 -5.03 -10.18 -7.07
CA GLU A 29 -4.59 -11.41 -6.45
C GLU A 29 -4.51 -11.31 -4.92
N GLU A 30 -4.32 -12.43 -4.22
CA GLU A 30 -4.15 -12.44 -2.75
C GLU A 30 -2.85 -11.75 -2.32
N THR A 31 -1.80 -11.88 -3.14
CA THR A 31 -0.48 -11.29 -2.90
C THR A 31 -0.02 -10.55 -4.16
N CYS A 32 0.31 -9.27 -4.05
CA CYS A 32 0.74 -8.48 -5.20
C CYS A 32 2.09 -8.96 -5.77
N GLU A 33 2.37 -8.60 -7.02
CA GLU A 33 3.62 -8.94 -7.72
C GLU A 33 4.87 -8.54 -6.92
N ILE A 34 4.85 -7.37 -6.29
CA ILE A 34 5.97 -6.84 -5.50
C ILE A 34 6.29 -7.71 -4.28
N CYS A 35 5.27 -8.27 -3.62
CA CYS A 35 5.48 -9.13 -2.45
C CYS A 35 5.90 -10.55 -2.83
N ARG A 36 5.53 -11.01 -4.04
CA ARG A 36 5.91 -12.32 -4.58
C ARG A 36 7.30 -12.32 -5.21
N ASP A 37 7.81 -11.15 -5.58
CA ASP A 37 9.13 -10.99 -6.15
C ASP A 37 10.24 -11.30 -5.12
N GLU A 38 10.92 -12.43 -5.33
CA GLU A 38 12.03 -12.89 -4.50
C GLU A 38 13.33 -12.09 -4.73
N THR A 39 13.39 -11.28 -5.78
CA THR A 39 14.57 -10.43 -6.06
C THR A 39 14.60 -9.16 -5.22
N ARG A 40 13.48 -8.84 -4.55
CA ARG A 40 13.36 -7.65 -3.70
C ARG A 40 13.86 -7.89 -2.29
N ASP A 41 14.38 -6.84 -1.69
CA ASP A 41 14.88 -6.87 -0.32
C ASP A 41 13.71 -6.89 0.68
N PRO A 42 13.50 -8.00 1.43
CA PRO A 42 12.44 -8.06 2.43
C PRO A 42 12.77 -7.29 3.71
N SER A 43 14.03 -6.88 3.90
CA SER A 43 14.49 -6.15 5.08
C SER A 43 14.15 -4.66 5.05
N LEU A 44 13.75 -4.14 3.88
CA LEU A 44 13.41 -2.75 3.64
C LEU A 44 11.90 -2.62 3.38
N ILE A 45 11.23 -1.76 4.15
CA ILE A 45 9.83 -1.40 3.92
C ILE A 45 9.69 0.11 3.71
N LEU A 46 9.10 0.51 2.58
CA LEU A 46 8.69 1.89 2.33
C LEU A 46 7.17 2.03 2.55
N VAL A 47 6.82 2.81 3.57
CA VAL A 47 5.45 3.07 3.99
C VAL A 47 4.90 4.25 3.20
N VAL A 48 3.76 4.05 2.55
CA VAL A 48 3.05 5.06 1.75
C VAL A 48 1.58 5.17 2.17
N GLU A 49 0.94 6.24 1.76
CA GLU A 49 -0.47 6.48 2.08
C GLU A 49 -1.40 5.64 1.21
N ASP A 50 -1.14 5.60 -0.10
CA ASP A 50 -2.02 4.95 -1.06
C ASP A 50 -1.29 4.15 -2.16
N SER A 51 -2.04 3.29 -2.87
CA SER A 51 -1.46 2.41 -3.90
C SER A 51 -0.93 3.14 -5.13
N ARG A 52 -1.35 4.39 -5.37
CA ARG A 52 -0.82 5.23 -6.46
C ARG A 52 0.59 5.71 -6.13
N ASP A 53 0.90 5.91 -4.86
CA ASP A 53 2.26 6.23 -4.41
C ASP A 53 3.21 5.07 -4.73
N VAL A 54 2.75 3.82 -4.55
CA VAL A 54 3.51 2.62 -4.98
C VAL A 54 3.77 2.67 -6.49
N SER A 55 2.73 2.90 -7.30
CA SER A 55 2.90 3.02 -8.76
C SER A 55 3.85 4.15 -9.16
N ALA A 56 3.81 5.29 -8.45
CA ALA A 56 4.70 6.41 -8.70
C ALA A 56 6.16 6.04 -8.41
N MET A 57 6.42 5.38 -7.28
CA MET A 57 7.77 4.93 -6.89
C MET A 57 8.31 3.85 -7.84
N GLU A 58 7.48 2.90 -8.25
CA GLU A 58 7.87 1.84 -9.19
C GLU A 58 8.27 2.40 -10.57
N ASN A 59 7.64 3.48 -11.02
CA ASN A 59 8.02 4.14 -12.28
C ASN A 59 9.41 4.77 -12.24
N ILE A 60 9.94 5.08 -11.05
CA ILE A 60 11.30 5.64 -10.88
C ILE A 60 12.36 4.53 -11.01
N GLN A 61 12.01 3.28 -10.68
CA GLN A 61 12.90 2.10 -10.77
C GLN A 61 14.21 2.20 -9.94
N GLU A 62 14.23 3.01 -8.88
CA GLU A 62 15.41 3.16 -8.00
C GLU A 62 15.23 2.46 -6.64
N TYR A 63 14.03 1.96 -6.33
CA TYR A 63 13.72 1.31 -5.06
C TYR A 63 13.48 -0.20 -5.23
N HIS A 64 14.26 -1.01 -4.52
CA HIS A 64 14.20 -2.48 -4.58
C HIS A 64 13.69 -3.14 -3.29
N GLY A 65 13.20 -2.36 -2.33
CA GLY A 65 12.53 -2.89 -1.14
C GLY A 65 11.07 -3.23 -1.37
N ARG A 66 10.37 -3.57 -0.28
CA ARG A 66 8.93 -3.83 -0.29
C ARG A 66 8.15 -2.60 0.18
N TYR A 67 6.86 -2.54 -0.14
CA TYR A 67 6.01 -1.44 0.30
C TYR A 67 5.11 -1.82 1.47
N HIS A 68 4.50 -0.81 2.07
CA HIS A 68 3.31 -0.96 2.88
C HIS A 68 2.37 0.23 2.65
N VAL A 69 1.10 -0.04 2.39
CA VAL A 69 0.07 0.97 2.09
C VAL A 69 -0.83 1.15 3.31
N LEU A 70 -0.88 2.37 3.84
CA LEU A 70 -1.65 2.71 5.04
C LEU A 70 -3.15 2.88 4.77
N HIS A 71 -3.55 3.12 3.51
CA HIS A 71 -4.94 3.43 3.12
C HIS A 71 -5.49 4.72 3.74
N GLY A 72 -4.61 5.69 3.95
CA GLY A 72 -4.95 7.00 4.51
C GLY A 72 -3.97 7.44 5.58
N LEU A 73 -4.37 8.49 6.28
CA LEU A 73 -3.60 9.16 7.32
C LEU A 73 -4.42 9.28 8.60
N ILE A 74 -3.72 9.39 9.73
CA ILE A 74 -4.34 9.75 10.99
C ILE A 74 -4.77 11.22 10.89
N SER A 75 -6.05 11.48 11.15
CA SER A 75 -6.63 12.82 11.03
C SER A 75 -7.62 13.03 12.18
N PRO A 76 -7.17 13.60 13.32
CA PRO A 76 -8.02 13.83 14.48
C PRO A 76 -9.23 14.73 14.17
N MET A 77 -9.06 15.67 13.23
CA MET A 77 -10.13 16.56 12.77
C MET A 77 -11.26 15.80 12.07
N ASN A 78 -10.93 14.73 11.34
CA ASN A 78 -11.90 13.87 10.66
C ASN A 78 -12.29 12.64 11.51
N GLY A 79 -11.78 12.54 12.74
CA GLY A 79 -12.02 11.40 13.62
C GLY A 79 -11.36 10.09 13.16
N VAL A 80 -10.32 10.17 12.32
CA VAL A 80 -9.57 9.00 11.82
C VAL A 80 -8.39 8.75 12.75
N GLY A 81 -8.39 7.59 13.41
CA GLY A 81 -7.34 7.15 14.32
C GLY A 81 -6.41 6.08 13.73
N PRO A 82 -5.42 5.62 14.51
CA PRO A 82 -4.49 4.57 14.09
C PRO A 82 -5.17 3.23 13.76
N ASP A 83 -6.33 2.96 14.34
CA ASP A 83 -7.12 1.75 14.12
C ASP A 83 -7.90 1.76 12.79
N ASP A 84 -8.06 2.94 12.19
CA ASP A 84 -8.82 3.15 10.96
C ASP A 84 -7.93 3.08 9.69
N ILE A 85 -6.61 3.07 9.88
CA ILE A 85 -5.61 2.86 8.83
C ILE A 85 -5.00 1.47 8.96
N ASN A 86 -4.28 1.05 7.93
CA ASN A 86 -3.65 -0.28 7.84
C ASN A 86 -2.41 -0.45 8.75
N LEU A 87 -2.34 0.26 9.87
CA LEU A 87 -1.15 0.27 10.74
C LEU A 87 -0.93 -1.08 11.45
N LYS A 88 -2.00 -1.78 11.85
CA LYS A 88 -1.90 -3.06 12.58
C LYS A 88 -1.14 -4.14 11.80
N SER A 89 -1.36 -4.22 10.49
CA SER A 89 -0.68 -5.21 9.66
C SER A 89 0.78 -4.82 9.45
N LEU A 90 1.11 -3.52 9.34
CA LEU A 90 2.50 -3.05 9.37
C LEU A 90 3.21 -3.50 10.64
N ILE A 91 2.66 -3.21 11.82
CA ILE A 91 3.27 -3.60 13.10
C ILE A 91 3.50 -5.11 13.14
N SER A 92 2.51 -5.90 12.70
CA SER A 92 2.65 -7.37 12.64
C SER A 92 3.81 -7.82 11.76
N ARG A 93 4.04 -7.16 10.61
CA ARG A 93 5.18 -7.44 9.72
C ARG A 93 6.53 -7.08 10.33
N LEU A 94 6.58 -6.10 11.23
CA LEU A 94 7.83 -5.68 11.88
C LEU A 94 8.24 -6.57 13.05
N MET A 95 7.33 -7.42 13.55
CA MET A 95 7.56 -8.22 14.76
C MET A 95 8.49 -9.42 14.58
N ASP A 96 8.68 -9.93 13.36
CA ASP A 96 9.47 -11.14 13.11
C ASP A 96 10.99 -10.89 13.01
N GLY A 97 11.42 -9.62 13.00
CA GLY A 97 12.82 -9.21 12.94
C GLY A 97 13.47 -9.31 11.56
N THR A 98 12.72 -9.64 10.51
CA THR A 98 13.22 -9.66 9.12
C THR A 98 13.50 -8.23 8.63
N VAL A 99 12.65 -7.29 9.02
CA VAL A 99 12.71 -5.89 8.61
C VAL A 99 13.74 -5.15 9.45
N THR A 100 14.75 -4.59 8.80
CA THR A 100 15.83 -3.83 9.45
C THR A 100 15.67 -2.32 9.26
N GLU A 101 14.94 -1.89 8.23
CA GLU A 101 14.71 -0.47 7.93
C GLU A 101 13.26 -0.22 7.50
N VAL A 102 12.70 0.85 8.03
CA VAL A 102 11.38 1.37 7.64
C VAL A 102 11.55 2.82 7.19
N ILE A 103 11.22 3.07 5.93
CA ILE A 103 11.22 4.39 5.31
C ILE A 103 9.78 4.90 5.31
N VAL A 104 9.53 6.05 5.95
CA VAL A 104 8.20 6.66 5.96
C VAL A 104 8.15 7.72 4.85
N ALA A 105 7.30 7.49 3.87
CA ALA A 105 7.10 8.36 2.71
C ALA A 105 5.64 8.83 2.63
N THR A 106 5.13 9.34 3.74
CA THR A 106 3.87 10.08 3.78
C THR A 106 4.05 11.47 3.18
N ASN A 107 2.95 12.06 2.72
CA ASN A 107 2.88 13.42 2.18
C ASN A 107 3.30 14.43 3.24
N ALA A 108 3.99 15.49 2.82
CA ALA A 108 4.44 16.59 3.67
C ALA A 108 3.29 17.54 4.08
N THR A 109 2.24 16.97 4.67
CA THR A 109 1.07 17.65 5.23
C THR A 109 1.05 17.46 6.75
N ALA A 110 0.29 18.29 7.47
CA ALA A 110 0.21 18.16 8.94
C ALA A 110 -0.27 16.77 9.38
N ASP A 111 -1.25 16.18 8.68
CA ASP A 111 -1.73 14.83 8.96
C ASP A 111 -0.70 13.77 8.57
N GLY A 112 0.06 14.00 7.48
CA GLY A 112 1.11 13.08 7.02
C GLY A 112 2.34 13.04 7.93
N GLU A 113 2.72 14.16 8.53
CA GLU A 113 3.78 14.22 9.54
C GLU A 113 3.33 13.68 10.91
N ALA A 114 2.04 13.81 11.23
CA ALA A 114 1.47 13.30 12.47
C ALA A 114 1.27 11.77 12.46
N THR A 115 1.14 11.18 11.26
CA THR A 115 0.95 9.75 11.02
C THR A 115 2.27 8.99 11.16
#